data_AF-A0A3N1VW50-F1
#
_entry.id   AF-A0A3N1VW50-F1
#
_cell.length_a   1.000
_cell.length_b   1.000
_cell.length_c   1.000
_cell.angle_alpha   90.00
_cell.angle_beta   90.00
_cell.angle_gamma   90.00
#
_symmetry.space_group_name_H-M   'P 1'
#
loop_
_entity.id
_entity.type
_entity.pdbx_description
1 polymer ?
#
loop_
_entity_poly.entity_id
_entity_poly.type
_entity_poly.pdbx_seq_one_letter_code
_entity_poly.pdbx_strand_id
1 'polypeptide(L)'
;MEKDLTTLLAERDVLKHKAELEQLREENRRLLQQVQDKIDNAQLEITDKAISRSMEVLEKTRLWLQWGVAAFAVLVTVAGLIGYNGLDKRLTAYYTDTVHNWLRFEDDNSGGRKALEDLRTSALLDSLTLRYARERSGSGYARVTLNAAEEQRLMALIVNPATDESQYRDALNLIIKSRGMFGRVYDDDTGKQLAAIARDEKYSNAKRAAIFATMQHERALLPLSRGLLNDTSGRNDEGILMYAFDNVRKFDDRQAQAFARQHLESFKNDSYRIRLAKYLIDSGADGENIDRLLDQLKHQKQEMWMSGYQEIVFARIMHALSAIPVDVPAAAQLLSQQIDAGLQLKLDDFATQRPYIQLSLERYSQSLEQPQQVVGNPALVDAVVKAQPLTLARLARMSEFFQLSDRNFWLTTLMMQPGAETRLQLADGRKVAGSEVLAAVWLRVEPRAGQPALIASWRDKSGAAQEGIVSGIAGGESARFHVDYHQDQLTSYTWHRDYSDPDLL
;
A
#
# COMPACT_ATOMS: atom_id res chain seq x y z
N MET A 1 78.06 46.37 -2.76
CA MET A 1 77.01 45.51 -3.31
C MET A 1 76.80 44.39 -2.30
N GLU A 2 76.02 44.67 -1.26
CA GLU A 2 75.62 43.73 -0.22
C GLU A 2 74.12 43.94 -0.06
N LYS A 3 73.30 43.01 -0.56
CA LYS A 3 71.90 42.94 -0.15
C LYS A 3 71.91 42.46 1.30
N ASP A 4 71.25 43.23 2.16
CA ASP A 4 71.19 43.02 3.60
C ASP A 4 70.63 41.63 3.92
N LEU A 5 71.35 40.86 4.73
CA LEU A 5 71.09 39.43 4.98
C LEU A 5 69.67 39.21 5.56
N THR A 6 69.13 40.22 6.25
CA THR A 6 67.79 40.27 6.83
C THR A 6 66.68 40.42 5.78
N THR A 7 66.88 41.21 4.71
CA THR A 7 65.90 41.29 3.61
C THR A 7 65.90 40.02 2.79
N LEU A 8 67.07 39.39 2.59
CA LEU A 8 67.19 38.09 1.93
C LEU A 8 66.57 36.94 2.74
N LEU A 9 66.70 36.95 4.07
CA LEU A 9 66.05 35.97 4.95
C LEU A 9 64.52 36.16 5.02
N ALA A 10 64.05 37.41 5.07
CA ALA A 10 62.62 37.72 5.01
C ALA A 10 62.01 37.37 3.64
N GLU A 11 62.68 37.67 2.53
CA GLU A 11 62.26 37.25 1.18
C GLU A 11 62.24 35.73 1.06
N ARG A 12 63.23 35.03 1.63
CA ARG A 12 63.29 33.56 1.63
C ARG A 12 62.15 32.94 2.45
N ASP A 13 61.85 33.47 3.63
CA ASP A 13 60.77 32.96 4.48
C ASP A 13 59.39 33.32 3.90
N VAL A 14 59.26 34.46 3.21
CA VAL A 14 58.08 34.82 2.40
C VAL A 14 57.89 33.87 1.22
N LEU A 15 58.96 33.54 0.50
CA LEU A 15 58.90 32.56 -0.59
C LEU A 15 58.57 31.15 -0.07
N LYS A 16 59.08 30.79 1.11
CA LYS A 16 58.80 29.51 1.74
C LYS A 16 57.35 29.39 2.20
N HIS A 17 56.81 30.41 2.87
CA HIS A 17 55.40 30.41 3.28
C HIS A 17 54.43 30.54 2.11
N LYS A 18 54.81 31.28 1.06
CA LYS A 18 54.04 31.32 -0.19
C LYS A 18 54.04 29.97 -0.90
N ALA A 19 55.18 29.27 -0.92
CA ALA A 19 55.27 27.92 -1.46
C ALA A 19 54.49 26.90 -0.62
N GLU A 20 54.51 26.99 0.71
CA GLU A 20 53.69 26.16 1.61
C GLU A 20 52.18 26.42 1.40
N LEU A 21 51.77 27.68 1.20
CA LEU A 21 50.39 28.06 0.87
C LEU A 21 49.96 27.60 -0.53
N GLU A 22 50.85 27.69 -1.52
CA GLU A 22 50.61 27.16 -2.86
C GLU A 22 50.53 25.63 -2.85
N GLN A 23 51.40 24.96 -2.08
CA GLN A 23 51.36 23.51 -1.90
C GLN A 23 50.06 23.06 -1.23
N LEU A 24 49.64 23.73 -0.15
CA LEU A 24 48.36 23.45 0.52
C LEU A 24 47.16 23.72 -0.40
N ARG A 25 47.27 24.69 -1.32
CA ARG A 25 46.25 24.98 -2.33
C ARG A 25 46.21 23.91 -3.42
N GLU A 26 47.37 23.42 -3.85
CA GLU A 26 47.53 22.33 -4.82
C GLU A 26 47.00 21.01 -4.24
N GLU A 27 47.37 20.69 -3.00
CA GLU A 27 46.90 19.51 -2.27
C GLU A 27 45.39 19.58 -2.01
N ASN A 28 44.85 20.73 -1.63
CA ASN A 28 43.39 20.92 -1.54
C ASN A 28 42.72 20.71 -2.89
N ARG A 29 43.24 21.31 -3.96
CA ARG A 29 42.66 21.19 -5.30
C ARG A 29 42.70 19.73 -5.78
N ARG A 30 43.76 19.00 -5.46
CA ARG A 30 43.93 17.58 -5.77
C ARG A 30 43.00 16.68 -4.96
N LEU A 31 42.83 16.93 -3.66
CA LEU A 31 41.87 16.22 -2.82
C LEU A 31 40.43 16.51 -3.25
N LEU A 32 40.13 17.76 -3.61
CA LEU A 32 38.84 18.15 -4.18
C LEU A 32 38.58 17.47 -5.52
N GLN A 33 39.59 17.40 -6.40
CA GLN A 33 39.50 16.63 -7.64
C GLN A 33 39.30 15.15 -7.38
N GLN A 34 40.01 14.54 -6.43
CA GLN A 34 39.80 13.13 -6.09
C GLN A 34 38.41 12.84 -5.52
N VAL A 35 37.85 13.77 -4.75
CA VAL A 35 36.48 13.68 -4.24
C VAL A 35 35.48 13.88 -5.38
N GLN A 36 35.71 14.85 -6.26
CA GLN A 36 34.86 15.15 -7.40
C GLN A 36 34.88 14.02 -8.45
N ASP A 37 36.05 13.46 -8.75
CA ASP A 37 36.22 12.29 -9.62
C ASP A 37 35.55 11.05 -9.03
N LYS A 38 35.56 10.89 -7.70
CA LYS A 38 34.82 9.80 -7.03
C LYS A 38 33.31 10.03 -7.05
N ILE A 39 32.86 11.28 -6.96
CA ILE A 39 31.45 11.67 -7.10
C ILE A 39 30.97 11.44 -8.54
N ASP A 40 31.74 11.85 -9.54
CA ASP A 40 31.42 11.73 -10.96
C ASP A 40 31.46 10.25 -11.40
N ASN A 41 32.38 9.45 -10.86
CA ASN A 41 32.38 8.00 -11.05
C ASN A 41 31.19 7.31 -10.38
N ALA A 42 30.74 7.78 -9.21
CA ALA A 42 29.54 7.26 -8.56
C ALA A 42 28.23 7.66 -9.29
N GLN A 43 28.21 8.82 -9.96
CA GLN A 43 27.10 9.24 -10.84
C GLN A 43 26.92 8.33 -12.05
N LEU A 44 27.99 7.73 -12.56
CA LEU A 44 27.96 6.84 -13.73
C LEU A 44 27.44 5.43 -13.44
N GLU A 45 27.42 4.99 -12.17
CA GLU A 45 27.11 3.61 -11.78
C GLU A 45 25.66 3.40 -11.28
N ILE A 46 24.86 4.46 -11.13
CA ILE A 46 23.58 4.43 -10.41
C ILE A 46 22.37 4.77 -11.32
N THR A 47 21.39 3.86 -11.42
CA THR A 47 20.17 3.96 -12.26
C THR A 47 19.15 5.05 -11.86
N ASP A 48 18.38 5.52 -12.86
CA ASP A 48 17.52 6.72 -12.95
C ASP A 48 16.68 7.17 -11.72
N LYS A 49 16.27 6.29 -10.82
CA LYS A 49 15.47 6.69 -9.64
C LYS A 49 16.30 7.20 -8.45
N ALA A 50 17.58 6.84 -8.40
CA ALA A 50 18.53 7.35 -7.40
C ALA A 50 19.19 8.68 -7.84
N ILE A 51 19.01 9.10 -9.09
CA ILE A 51 19.62 10.30 -9.69
C ILE A 51 19.12 11.60 -9.01
N SER A 52 17.83 11.74 -8.70
CA SER A 52 17.31 13.03 -8.22
C SER A 52 17.72 13.36 -6.77
N ARG A 53 17.74 12.37 -5.87
CA ARG A 53 18.12 12.54 -4.45
C ARG A 53 19.63 12.63 -4.25
N SER A 54 20.39 11.79 -4.96
CA SER A 54 21.85 11.88 -4.94
C SER A 54 22.31 13.21 -5.52
N MET A 55 21.70 13.72 -6.60
CA MET A 55 22.02 15.05 -7.12
C MET A 55 21.73 16.17 -6.13
N GLU A 56 20.64 16.15 -5.35
CA GLU A 56 20.36 17.20 -4.35
C GLU A 56 21.40 17.22 -3.21
N VAL A 57 21.85 16.05 -2.76
CA VAL A 57 22.88 15.92 -1.70
C VAL A 57 24.28 16.23 -2.24
N LEU A 58 24.58 15.80 -3.47
CA LEU A 58 25.80 16.17 -4.18
C LEU A 58 25.84 17.66 -4.50
N GLU A 59 24.71 18.28 -4.81
CA GLU A 59 24.58 19.72 -5.05
C GLU A 59 24.70 20.51 -3.74
N LYS A 60 24.11 20.05 -2.63
CA LYS A 60 24.36 20.63 -1.28
C LYS A 60 25.81 20.50 -0.85
N THR A 61 26.45 19.36 -1.11
CA THR A 61 27.88 19.14 -0.81
C THR A 61 28.78 19.97 -1.72
N ARG A 62 28.43 20.08 -3.00
CA ARG A 62 29.11 20.92 -3.99
C ARG A 62 28.93 22.40 -3.66
N LEU A 63 27.75 22.83 -3.23
CA LEU A 63 27.49 24.17 -2.72
C LEU A 63 28.30 24.41 -1.45
N TRP A 64 28.33 23.49 -0.48
CA TRP A 64 29.18 23.59 0.72
C TRP A 64 30.67 23.73 0.37
N LEU A 65 31.17 22.93 -0.57
CA LEU A 65 32.53 23.03 -1.12
C LEU A 65 32.77 24.36 -1.85
N GLN A 66 31.82 24.82 -2.66
CA GLN A 66 31.89 26.07 -3.41
C GLN A 66 31.83 27.30 -2.50
N TRP A 67 31.00 27.30 -1.46
CA TRP A 67 30.94 28.33 -0.42
C TRP A 67 32.22 28.33 0.42
N GLY A 68 32.80 27.16 0.70
CA GLY A 68 34.12 27.04 1.32
C GLY A 68 35.23 27.68 0.49
N VAL A 69 35.24 27.44 -0.82
CA VAL A 69 36.19 28.04 -1.78
C VAL A 69 35.93 29.54 -1.98
N ALA A 70 34.67 29.98 -2.02
CA ALA A 70 34.30 31.38 -2.16
C ALA A 70 34.63 32.20 -0.91
N ALA A 71 34.39 31.66 0.29
CA ALA A 71 34.81 32.26 1.54
C ALA A 71 36.35 32.39 1.60
N PHE A 72 37.08 31.36 1.16
CA PHE A 72 38.54 31.38 1.06
C PHE A 72 39.03 32.43 0.04
N ALA A 73 38.39 32.55 -1.13
CA ALA A 73 38.76 33.50 -2.18
C ALA A 73 38.46 34.96 -1.81
N VAL A 74 37.30 35.23 -1.20
CA VAL A 74 36.92 36.57 -0.71
C VAL A 74 37.88 37.02 0.40
N LEU A 75 38.28 36.12 1.30
CA LEU A 75 39.22 36.42 2.39
C LEU A 75 40.66 36.66 1.90
N VAL A 76 41.14 35.93 0.89
CA VAL A 76 42.45 36.19 0.23
C VAL A 76 42.46 37.55 -0.48
N THR A 77 41.32 37.96 -1.04
CA THR A 77 41.19 39.26 -1.72
C THR A 77 41.19 40.41 -0.71
N VAL A 78 40.56 40.23 0.46
CA VAL A 78 40.57 41.22 1.55
C VAL A 78 41.95 41.32 2.22
N ALA A 79 42.68 40.21 2.38
CA ALA A 79 44.06 40.20 2.89
C ALA A 79 45.07 40.84 1.91
N GLY A 80 44.77 40.83 0.60
CA GLY A 80 45.57 41.53 -0.42
C GLY A 80 45.29 43.03 -0.53
N LEU A 81 44.13 43.51 -0.05
CA LEU A 81 43.73 44.92 -0.14
C LEU A 81 44.04 45.74 1.12
N ILE A 82 44.24 45.12 2.29
CA ILE A 82 44.57 45.80 3.54
C ILE A 82 46.07 45.65 3.81
N GLY A 83 46.83 46.73 3.60
CA GLY A 83 48.29 46.78 3.69
C GLY A 83 48.89 46.29 5.02
N TYR A 84 50.11 45.77 4.90
CA TYR A 84 50.86 44.88 5.80
C TYR A 84 51.32 45.42 7.16
N ASN A 85 50.73 46.48 7.73
CA ASN A 85 51.25 47.09 8.97
C ASN A 85 50.42 46.86 10.24
N GLY A 86 49.53 45.87 10.26
CA GLY A 86 48.80 45.56 11.48
C GLY A 86 47.97 44.29 11.37
N LEU A 87 48.61 43.13 11.34
CA LEU A 87 47.93 41.84 11.51
C LEU A 87 48.50 41.14 12.73
N ASP A 88 47.76 41.30 13.82
CA ASP A 88 48.00 40.70 15.12
C ASP A 88 47.98 39.17 15.01
N LYS A 89 48.90 38.47 15.69
CA LYS A 89 49.05 37.00 15.67
C LYS A 89 47.74 36.24 15.97
N ARG A 90 46.77 36.93 16.57
CA ARG A 90 45.41 36.46 16.88
C ARG A 90 44.55 36.20 15.65
N LEU A 91 44.72 36.98 14.58
CA LEU A 91 43.97 36.79 13.34
C LEU A 91 44.44 35.54 12.63
N THR A 92 45.76 35.37 12.44
CA THR A 92 46.34 34.16 11.85
C THR A 92 46.03 32.89 12.66
N ALA A 93 46.03 32.97 13.99
CA ALA A 93 45.61 31.85 14.85
C ALA A 93 44.12 31.54 14.70
N TYR A 94 43.24 32.55 14.71
CA TYR A 94 41.80 32.39 14.49
C TYR A 94 41.50 31.83 13.08
N TYR A 95 42.24 32.25 12.06
CA TYR A 95 42.13 31.76 10.68
C TYR A 95 42.58 30.31 10.53
N THR A 96 43.71 29.96 11.15
CA THR A 96 44.22 28.59 11.14
C THR A 96 43.25 27.70 11.90
N ASP A 97 42.81 28.08 13.11
CA ASP A 97 41.84 27.29 13.88
C ASP A 97 40.49 27.16 13.19
N THR A 98 39.98 28.22 12.54
CA THR A 98 38.68 28.15 11.85
C THR A 98 38.75 27.26 10.63
N VAL A 99 39.76 27.42 9.75
CA VAL A 99 39.93 26.59 8.55
C VAL A 99 40.32 25.15 8.91
N HIS A 100 41.16 24.97 9.93
CA HIS A 100 41.59 23.67 10.42
C HIS A 100 40.45 22.94 11.13
N ASN A 101 39.60 23.62 11.90
CA ASN A 101 38.36 23.04 12.41
C ASN A 101 37.30 22.82 11.32
N TRP A 102 37.34 23.54 10.20
CA TRP A 102 36.42 23.31 9.08
C TRP A 102 36.82 22.10 8.23
N LEU A 103 38.13 21.88 8.04
CA LEU A 103 38.72 20.83 7.18
C LEU A 103 39.11 19.55 7.93
N ARG A 104 39.04 19.53 9.27
CA ARG A 104 39.25 18.30 10.03
C ARG A 104 38.16 17.29 9.68
N PHE A 105 38.57 16.05 9.49
CA PHE A 105 37.68 14.90 9.30
C PHE A 105 37.64 13.99 10.53
N GLU A 106 38.35 14.39 11.59
CA GLU A 106 38.56 13.65 12.83
C GLU A 106 37.84 14.29 14.03
N ASP A 107 37.39 15.54 13.91
CA ASP A 107 36.65 16.27 14.95
C ASP A 107 35.15 16.24 14.68
N ASP A 108 34.34 15.80 15.66
CA ASP A 108 32.90 15.56 15.52
C ASP A 108 32.08 16.84 15.23
N ASN A 109 32.63 18.03 15.49
CA ASN A 109 31.93 19.30 15.23
C ASN A 109 32.36 20.02 13.94
N SER A 110 33.36 19.50 13.24
CA SER A 110 33.89 20.09 12.01
C SER A 110 32.92 20.01 10.82
N GLY A 111 33.00 20.98 9.90
CA GLY A 111 32.18 21.01 8.68
C GLY A 111 32.50 19.84 7.73
N GLY A 112 33.78 19.50 7.58
CA GLY A 112 34.26 18.42 6.72
C GLY A 112 33.84 17.02 7.19
N ARG A 113 33.90 16.74 8.50
CA ARG A 113 33.34 15.52 9.08
C ARG A 113 31.85 15.39 8.77
N LYS A 114 31.06 16.45 9.01
CA LYS A 114 29.61 16.45 8.76
C LYS A 114 29.27 16.19 7.29
N ALA A 115 29.95 16.86 6.36
CA ALA A 115 29.73 16.63 4.93
C ALA A 115 30.12 15.20 4.48
N LEU A 116 31.23 14.65 4.98
CA LEU A 116 31.60 13.26 4.72
C LEU A 116 30.63 12.26 5.38
N GLU A 117 30.15 12.56 6.58
CA GLU A 117 29.17 11.74 7.28
C GLU A 117 27.81 11.75 6.57
N ASP A 118 27.38 12.87 6.03
CA ASP A 118 26.16 12.99 5.23
C ASP A 118 26.29 12.19 3.92
N LEU A 119 27.41 12.34 3.19
CA LEU A 119 27.69 11.54 2.00
C LEU A 119 27.74 10.03 2.31
N ARG A 120 28.42 9.63 3.39
CA ARG A 120 28.50 8.24 3.83
C ARG A 120 27.14 7.70 4.24
N THR A 121 26.32 8.51 4.89
CA THR A 121 24.98 8.15 5.34
C THR A 121 24.04 7.96 4.16
N SER A 122 24.03 8.90 3.20
CA SER A 122 23.23 8.78 1.97
C SER A 122 23.68 7.59 1.13
N ALA A 123 24.98 7.39 0.92
CA ALA A 123 25.50 6.24 0.19
C ALA A 123 25.14 4.91 0.86
N LEU A 124 25.19 4.85 2.20
CA LEU A 124 24.75 3.69 2.96
C LEU A 124 23.25 3.41 2.74
N LEU A 125 22.39 4.41 2.95
CA LEU A 125 20.93 4.27 2.79
C LEU A 125 20.56 3.87 1.36
N ASP A 126 21.19 4.47 0.35
CA ASP A 126 20.94 4.16 -1.06
C ASP A 126 21.40 2.73 -1.38
N SER A 127 22.59 2.33 -0.94
CA SER A 127 23.09 0.97 -1.17
C SER A 127 22.21 -0.11 -0.51
N LEU A 128 21.72 0.14 0.70
CA LEU A 128 20.82 -0.76 1.42
C LEU A 128 19.42 -0.82 0.78
N THR A 129 18.92 0.33 0.31
CA THR A 129 17.63 0.41 -0.39
C THR A 129 17.69 -0.31 -1.74
N LEU A 130 18.80 -0.15 -2.48
CA LEU A 130 19.04 -0.89 -3.72
C LEU A 130 19.19 -2.40 -3.48
N ARG A 131 19.92 -2.79 -2.42
CA ARG A 131 20.04 -4.20 -2.00
C ARG A 131 18.66 -4.80 -1.72
N TYR A 132 17.83 -4.08 -0.95
CA TYR A 132 16.46 -4.48 -0.67
C TYR A 132 15.60 -4.61 -1.93
N ALA A 133 15.66 -3.63 -2.85
CA ALA A 133 14.89 -3.65 -4.08
C ALA A 133 15.30 -4.82 -4.99
N ARG A 134 16.60 -5.11 -5.08
CA ARG A 134 17.13 -6.24 -5.85
C ARG A 134 16.70 -7.58 -5.25
N GLU A 135 16.80 -7.75 -3.94
CA GLU A 135 16.35 -8.96 -3.24
C GLU A 135 14.84 -9.18 -3.41
N ARG A 136 14.03 -8.11 -3.36
CA ARG A 136 12.58 -8.16 -3.63
C ARG A 136 12.27 -8.64 -5.05
N SER A 137 13.05 -8.24 -6.04
CA SER A 137 12.84 -8.64 -7.44
C SER A 137 13.22 -10.09 -7.76
N GLY A 138 14.08 -10.71 -6.95
CA GLY A 138 14.67 -12.02 -7.25
C GLY A 138 14.03 -13.23 -6.55
N SER A 139 13.39 -13.05 -5.39
CA SER A 139 12.95 -14.19 -4.56
C SER A 139 11.52 -14.11 -4.03
N GLY A 140 10.77 -13.02 -4.29
CA GLY A 140 9.48 -12.78 -3.63
C GLY A 140 9.58 -12.56 -2.10
N TYR A 141 10.76 -12.80 -1.50
CA TYR A 141 11.06 -12.69 -0.09
C TYR A 141 12.23 -11.71 0.11
N ALA A 142 11.91 -10.43 0.29
CA ALA A 142 12.93 -9.42 0.54
C ALA A 142 13.27 -9.35 2.04
N ARG A 143 14.43 -9.88 2.44
CA ARG A 143 15.00 -9.65 3.77
C ARG A 143 16.33 -8.93 3.62
N VAL A 144 16.40 -7.66 3.99
CA VAL A 144 17.69 -6.98 4.15
C VAL A 144 18.39 -7.60 5.35
N THR A 145 19.44 -8.38 5.11
CA THR A 145 20.30 -8.80 6.22
C THR A 145 21.23 -7.63 6.54
N LEU A 146 21.13 -7.04 7.73
CA LEU A 146 22.05 -6.01 8.20
C LEU A 146 23.17 -6.65 9.01
N ASN A 147 24.39 -6.15 8.84
CA ASN A 147 25.45 -6.45 9.81
C ASN A 147 25.38 -5.49 11.02
N ALA A 148 26.10 -5.81 12.10
CA ALA A 148 26.06 -5.03 13.33
C ALA A 148 26.45 -3.54 13.15
N ALA A 149 27.37 -3.24 12.23
CA ALA A 149 27.80 -1.86 11.97
C ALA A 149 26.76 -1.07 11.18
N GLU A 150 26.09 -1.71 10.21
CA GLU A 150 24.96 -1.14 9.47
C GLU A 150 23.80 -0.87 10.44
N GLU A 151 23.43 -1.85 11.27
CA GLU A 151 22.36 -1.71 12.27
C GLU A 151 22.65 -0.58 13.27
N GLN A 152 23.87 -0.52 13.83
CA GLN A 152 24.27 0.54 14.75
C GLN A 152 24.22 1.92 14.09
N ARG A 153 24.66 2.04 12.83
CA ARG A 153 24.64 3.32 12.11
C ARG A 153 23.22 3.77 11.79
N LEU A 154 22.34 2.86 11.38
CA LEU A 154 20.92 3.17 11.15
C LEU A 154 20.21 3.55 12.46
N MET A 155 20.46 2.83 13.56
CA MET A 155 19.91 3.17 14.87
C MET A 155 20.40 4.55 15.36
N ALA A 156 21.65 4.92 15.09
CA ALA A 156 22.17 6.25 15.41
C ALA A 156 21.44 7.37 14.66
N LEU A 157 21.01 7.14 13.42
CA LEU A 157 20.20 8.09 12.65
C LEU A 157 18.80 8.24 13.26
N ILE A 158 18.20 7.13 13.69
CA ILE A 158 16.86 7.14 14.28
C ILE A 158 16.84 7.79 15.66
N VAL A 159 17.84 7.51 16.50
CA VAL A 159 17.92 8.03 17.89
C VAL A 159 18.34 9.50 17.94
N ASN A 160 18.82 10.07 16.83
CA ASN A 160 19.16 11.49 16.76
C ASN A 160 17.94 12.34 16.33
N PRO A 161 17.40 13.21 17.22
CA PRO A 161 16.25 14.04 16.88
C PRO A 161 16.53 15.06 15.76
N ALA A 162 17.80 15.41 15.51
CA ALA A 162 18.22 16.36 14.49
C ALA A 162 18.40 15.76 13.09
N THR A 163 18.36 14.42 12.94
CA THR A 163 18.45 13.75 11.62
C THR A 163 17.38 14.26 10.66
N ASP A 164 17.67 14.37 9.37
CA ASP A 164 16.66 14.73 8.38
C ASP A 164 15.47 13.75 8.38
N GLU A 165 14.26 14.22 8.09
CA GLU A 165 13.06 13.39 8.13
C GLU A 165 13.06 12.26 7.09
N SER A 166 13.65 12.48 5.91
CA SER A 166 13.76 11.43 4.88
C SER A 166 14.75 10.36 5.34
N GLN A 167 15.93 10.76 5.80
CA GLN A 167 16.96 9.84 6.29
C GLN A 167 16.45 9.03 7.49
N TYR A 168 15.71 9.67 8.39
CA TYR A 168 15.07 9.01 9.53
C TYR A 168 14.09 7.92 9.07
N ARG A 169 13.19 8.23 8.12
CA ARG A 169 12.19 7.28 7.61
C ARG A 169 12.83 6.12 6.87
N ASP A 170 13.85 6.39 6.06
CA ASP A 170 14.56 5.36 5.30
C ASP A 170 15.32 4.42 6.25
N ALA A 171 16.01 4.97 7.25
CA ALA A 171 16.67 4.17 8.28
C ALA A 171 15.70 3.32 9.11
N LEU A 172 14.57 3.90 9.52
CA LEU A 172 13.50 3.20 10.25
C LEU A 172 12.95 2.04 9.42
N ASN A 173 12.60 2.28 8.15
CA ASN A 173 12.09 1.24 7.27
C ASN A 173 13.07 0.07 7.10
N LEU A 174 14.37 0.37 6.93
CA LEU A 174 15.41 -0.66 6.75
C LEU A 174 15.60 -1.52 8.00
N ILE A 175 15.60 -0.92 9.20
CA ILE A 175 15.70 -1.65 10.48
C ILE A 175 14.48 -2.54 10.71
N ILE A 176 13.27 -2.03 10.46
CA ILE A 176 12.03 -2.80 10.65
C ILE A 176 11.94 -3.97 9.66
N LYS A 177 12.48 -3.79 8.45
CA LYS A 177 12.54 -4.86 7.42
C LYS A 177 13.61 -5.90 7.72
N SER A 178 14.76 -5.52 8.29
CA SER A 178 15.83 -6.45 8.59
C SER A 178 15.50 -7.44 9.72
N ARG A 179 14.65 -7.02 10.66
CA ARG A 179 14.17 -7.83 11.80
C ARG A 179 13.27 -9.01 11.39
N GLY A 180 12.76 -9.01 10.16
CA GLY A 180 11.91 -10.07 9.63
C GLY A 180 10.59 -10.26 10.42
N MET A 181 9.87 -11.33 10.12
CA MET A 181 8.54 -11.59 10.70
C MET A 181 8.59 -11.84 12.22
N PHE A 182 9.63 -12.52 12.71
CA PHE A 182 9.75 -12.85 14.14
C PHE A 182 10.08 -11.62 14.99
N GLY A 183 10.94 -10.70 14.53
CA GLY A 183 11.21 -9.46 15.27
C GLY A 183 9.98 -8.55 15.37
N ARG A 184 9.01 -8.67 14.46
CA ARG A 184 7.74 -7.93 14.51
C ARG A 184 6.74 -8.56 15.49
N VAL A 185 6.66 -9.90 15.51
CA VAL A 185 5.70 -10.63 16.36
C VAL A 185 6.15 -10.67 17.83
N TYR A 186 7.46 -10.67 18.09
CA TYR A 186 8.03 -10.67 19.44
C TYR A 186 8.46 -9.27 19.89
N ASP A 187 8.43 -9.04 21.20
CA ASP A 187 8.82 -7.77 21.83
C ASP A 187 10.35 -7.73 22.05
N ASP A 188 11.10 -7.40 21.00
CA ASP A 188 12.57 -7.30 21.05
C ASP A 188 13.06 -5.91 21.53
N ASP A 189 14.34 -5.84 21.89
CA ASP A 189 14.92 -4.63 22.50
C ASP A 189 14.99 -3.45 21.52
N THR A 190 15.23 -3.71 20.23
CA THR A 190 15.20 -2.70 19.17
C THR A 190 13.80 -2.10 19.04
N GLY A 191 12.76 -2.93 19.02
CA GLY A 191 11.36 -2.52 18.98
C GLY A 191 10.98 -1.66 20.19
N LYS A 192 11.41 -2.03 21.41
CA LYS A 192 11.17 -1.21 22.62
C LYS A 192 11.86 0.15 22.53
N GLN A 193 13.09 0.18 22.04
CA GLN A 193 13.85 1.41 21.88
C GLN A 193 13.17 2.34 20.86
N LEU A 194 12.70 1.80 19.73
CA LEU A 194 11.97 2.56 18.72
C LEU A 194 10.61 3.04 19.24
N ALA A 195 9.88 2.20 19.97
CA ALA A 195 8.62 2.58 20.60
C ALA A 195 8.80 3.74 21.60
N ALA A 196 9.89 3.75 22.38
CA ALA A 196 10.17 4.84 23.32
C ALA A 196 10.29 6.22 22.65
N ILE A 197 10.81 6.28 21.42
CA ILE A 197 10.94 7.52 20.64
C ILE A 197 9.58 8.16 20.35
N ALA A 198 8.52 7.37 20.18
CA ALA A 198 7.19 7.89 19.91
C ALA A 198 6.61 8.73 21.06
N ARG A 199 7.14 8.60 22.29
CA ARG A 199 6.74 9.40 23.46
C ARG A 199 7.61 10.64 23.70
N ASP A 200 8.74 10.74 23.02
CA ASP A 200 9.71 11.80 23.30
C ASP A 200 9.40 13.07 22.50
N GLU A 201 9.09 14.16 23.22
CA GLU A 201 8.75 15.46 22.64
C GLU A 201 9.90 16.12 21.89
N LYS A 202 11.14 15.63 22.04
CA LYS A 202 12.30 16.09 21.26
C LYS A 202 12.17 15.76 19.77
N TYR A 203 11.32 14.80 19.41
CA TYR A 203 11.10 14.40 18.02
C TYR A 203 9.91 15.12 17.40
N SER A 204 10.02 15.47 16.12
CA SER A 204 8.92 16.10 15.37
C SER A 204 7.69 15.18 15.33
N ASN A 205 6.50 15.77 15.17
CA ASN A 205 5.25 15.03 14.99
C ASN A 205 5.35 14.04 13.82
N ALA A 206 6.02 14.43 12.73
CA ALA A 206 6.18 13.59 11.55
C ALA A 206 7.05 12.35 11.83
N LYS A 207 8.13 12.48 12.61
CA LYS A 207 8.96 11.34 13.02
C LYS A 207 8.20 10.39 13.95
N ARG A 208 7.47 10.94 14.93
CA ARG A 208 6.63 10.14 15.83
C ARG A 208 5.52 9.40 15.07
N ALA A 209 4.87 10.05 14.10
CA ALA A 209 3.89 9.40 13.24
C ALA A 209 4.50 8.30 12.34
N ALA A 210 5.73 8.49 11.86
CA ALA A 210 6.43 7.47 11.08
C ALA A 210 6.71 6.20 11.88
N ILE A 211 6.96 6.30 13.20
CA ILE A 211 7.05 5.14 14.09
C ILE A 211 5.73 4.35 14.08
N PHE A 212 4.59 5.01 14.30
CA PHE A 212 3.28 4.35 14.26
C PHE A 212 2.99 3.70 12.91
N ALA A 213 3.28 4.39 11.80
CA ALA A 213 3.07 3.85 10.46
C ALA A 213 3.94 2.63 10.16
N THR A 214 5.23 2.67 10.55
CA THR A 214 6.19 1.61 10.20
C THR A 214 6.10 0.42 11.15
N MET A 215 5.78 0.65 12.42
CA MET A 215 5.70 -0.36 13.47
C MET A 215 4.27 -0.83 13.74
N GLN A 216 3.29 -0.51 12.89
CA GLN A 216 1.88 -0.88 13.11
C GLN A 216 1.66 -2.39 13.29
N HIS A 217 2.58 -3.25 12.89
CA HIS A 217 2.50 -4.71 13.09
C HIS A 217 3.42 -5.24 14.19
N GLU A 218 4.07 -4.36 14.96
CA GLU A 218 5.02 -4.77 15.98
C GLU A 218 4.41 -4.84 17.38
N ARG A 219 4.73 -5.92 18.10
CA ARG A 219 4.25 -6.12 19.47
C ARG A 219 4.79 -5.07 20.45
N ALA A 220 6.00 -4.56 20.22
CA ALA A 220 6.61 -3.52 21.05
C ALA A 220 5.81 -2.20 21.05
N LEU A 221 5.06 -1.92 19.98
CA LEU A 221 4.22 -0.72 19.89
C LEU A 221 2.89 -0.86 20.67
N LEU A 222 2.48 -2.08 21.02
CA LEU A 222 1.16 -2.35 21.61
C LEU A 222 0.85 -1.53 22.87
N PRO A 223 1.74 -1.43 23.89
CA PRO A 223 1.43 -0.64 25.08
C PRO A 223 1.18 0.84 24.77
N LEU A 224 1.82 1.35 23.73
CA LEU A 224 1.67 2.71 23.24
C LEU A 224 0.37 2.90 22.48
N SER A 225 0.09 2.02 21.53
CA SER A 225 -1.16 2.03 20.75
C SER A 225 -2.37 1.94 21.68
N ARG A 226 -2.34 1.06 22.67
CA ARG A 226 -3.41 0.96 23.70
C ARG A 226 -3.61 2.27 24.46
N GLY A 227 -2.51 2.94 24.83
CA GLY A 227 -2.57 4.23 25.51
C GLY A 227 -3.26 5.30 24.66
N LEU A 228 -2.94 5.35 23.36
CA LEU A 228 -3.57 6.27 22.42
C LEU A 228 -5.05 5.98 22.18
N LEU A 229 -5.43 4.71 22.02
CA LEU A 229 -6.84 4.36 21.79
C LEU A 229 -7.72 4.59 23.03
N ASN A 230 -7.13 4.56 24.23
CA ASN A 230 -7.84 4.85 25.49
C ASN A 230 -7.89 6.35 25.82
N ASP A 231 -7.16 7.20 25.08
CA ASP A 231 -7.15 8.64 25.30
C ASP A 231 -8.39 9.29 24.68
N THR A 232 -9.33 9.69 25.54
CA THR A 232 -10.59 10.33 25.16
C THR A 232 -10.48 11.84 25.04
N SER A 233 -9.27 12.44 25.15
CA SER A 233 -9.11 13.89 25.14
C SER A 233 -9.39 14.54 23.77
N GLY A 234 -9.55 13.75 22.71
CA GLY A 234 -9.82 14.23 21.34
C GLY A 234 -8.67 15.03 20.72
N ARG A 235 -7.46 14.92 21.26
CA ARG A 235 -6.27 15.68 20.79
C ARG A 235 -5.47 14.96 19.70
N ASN A 236 -5.69 13.66 19.55
CA ASN A 236 -4.93 12.83 18.62
C ASN A 236 -5.52 12.92 17.22
N ASP A 237 -4.63 13.01 16.23
CA ASP A 237 -5.00 12.98 14.81
C ASP A 237 -5.61 11.61 14.44
N GLU A 238 -6.65 11.61 13.61
CA GLU A 238 -7.35 10.38 13.19
C GLU A 238 -6.40 9.39 12.50
N GLY A 239 -5.40 9.86 11.74
CA GLY A 239 -4.41 9.00 11.11
C GLY A 239 -3.52 8.28 12.12
N ILE A 240 -3.11 8.96 13.18
CA ILE A 240 -2.34 8.36 14.28
C ILE A 240 -3.18 7.31 15.01
N LEU A 241 -4.44 7.62 15.28
CA LEU A 241 -5.38 6.68 15.89
C LEU A 241 -5.59 5.44 14.99
N MET A 242 -5.64 5.61 13.66
CA MET A 242 -5.76 4.49 12.73
C MET A 242 -4.53 3.58 12.72
N TYR A 243 -3.31 4.12 12.79
CA TYR A 243 -2.10 3.29 12.94
C TYR A 243 -2.07 2.55 14.28
N ALA A 244 -2.47 3.21 15.36
CA ALA A 244 -2.62 2.56 16.67
C ALA A 244 -3.69 1.45 16.64
N PHE A 245 -4.81 1.70 15.95
CA PHE A 245 -5.85 0.71 15.72
C PHE A 245 -5.35 -0.50 14.92
N ASP A 246 -4.56 -0.29 13.86
CA ASP A 246 -3.95 -1.37 13.08
C ASP A 246 -3.02 -2.27 13.91
N ASN A 247 -2.38 -1.69 14.91
CA ASN A 247 -1.56 -2.41 15.85
C ASN A 247 -2.41 -3.17 16.86
N VAL A 248 -3.40 -2.52 17.47
CA VAL A 248 -4.27 -3.16 18.47
C VAL A 248 -5.07 -4.31 17.84
N ARG A 249 -5.61 -4.16 16.63
CA ARG A 249 -6.40 -5.21 15.95
C ARG A 249 -5.61 -6.49 15.63
N LYS A 250 -4.28 -6.44 15.68
CA LYS A 250 -3.42 -7.62 15.50
C LYS A 250 -3.24 -8.42 16.80
N PHE A 251 -3.41 -7.78 17.95
CA PHE A 251 -3.02 -8.34 19.26
C PHE A 251 -4.14 -8.34 20.31
N ASP A 252 -5.20 -7.55 20.11
CA ASP A 252 -6.32 -7.37 21.03
C ASP A 252 -7.62 -7.02 20.29
N ASP A 253 -8.27 -8.04 19.76
CA ASP A 253 -9.51 -7.91 19.00
C ASP A 253 -10.62 -7.21 19.78
N ARG A 254 -10.70 -7.45 21.10
CA ARG A 254 -11.75 -6.87 21.95
C ARG A 254 -11.61 -5.35 22.02
N GLN A 255 -10.40 -4.86 22.28
CA GLN A 255 -10.15 -3.42 22.32
C GLN A 255 -10.32 -2.80 20.93
N ALA A 256 -9.85 -3.45 19.87
CA ALA A 256 -10.03 -2.97 18.51
C ALA A 256 -11.52 -2.89 18.11
N GLN A 257 -12.34 -3.88 18.45
CA GLN A 257 -13.78 -3.82 18.21
C GLN A 257 -14.46 -2.68 18.98
N ALA A 258 -14.10 -2.49 20.26
CA ALA A 258 -14.63 -1.38 21.06
C ALA A 258 -14.28 -0.02 20.45
N PHE A 259 -13.02 0.15 20.05
CA PHE A 259 -12.55 1.36 19.37
C PHE A 259 -13.30 1.60 18.06
N ALA A 260 -13.40 0.58 17.19
CA ALA A 260 -14.09 0.70 15.91
C ALA A 260 -15.56 1.11 16.10
N ARG A 261 -16.28 0.49 17.03
CA ARG A 261 -17.68 0.83 17.33
C ARG A 261 -17.84 2.28 17.82
N GLN A 262 -16.93 2.75 18.66
CA GLN A 262 -16.96 4.11 19.19
C GLN A 262 -16.68 5.17 18.11
N HIS A 263 -15.84 4.84 17.13
CA HIS A 263 -15.31 5.83 16.18
C HIS A 263 -15.94 5.81 14.78
N LEU A 264 -16.80 4.83 14.48
CA LEU A 264 -17.59 4.79 13.24
C LEU A 264 -18.38 6.08 12.95
N GLU A 265 -18.89 6.75 13.98
CA GLU A 265 -19.73 7.95 13.85
C GLU A 265 -18.98 9.26 14.17
N SER A 266 -17.86 9.18 14.89
CA SER A 266 -17.16 10.37 15.37
C SER A 266 -16.01 10.82 14.48
N PHE A 267 -15.44 9.91 13.68
CA PHE A 267 -14.41 10.26 12.71
C PHE A 267 -14.99 11.12 11.58
N LYS A 268 -14.21 12.10 11.15
CA LYS A 268 -14.56 12.99 10.03
C LYS A 268 -14.19 12.39 8.69
N ASN A 269 -13.14 11.57 8.64
CA ASN A 269 -12.69 10.96 7.40
C ASN A 269 -13.48 9.68 7.08
N ASP A 270 -14.28 9.72 6.02
CA ASP A 270 -15.09 8.58 5.57
C ASP A 270 -14.25 7.35 5.21
N SER A 271 -13.02 7.50 4.71
CA SER A 271 -12.12 6.37 4.44
C SER A 271 -11.80 5.60 5.73
N TYR A 272 -11.56 6.30 6.83
CA TYR A 272 -11.31 5.66 8.12
C TYR A 272 -12.56 5.00 8.67
N ARG A 273 -13.72 5.64 8.54
CA ARG A 273 -15.02 5.06 8.95
C ARG A 273 -15.32 3.77 8.17
N ILE A 274 -15.14 3.77 6.85
CA ILE A 274 -15.28 2.60 5.98
C ILE A 274 -14.32 1.49 6.43
N ARG A 275 -13.07 1.83 6.73
CA ARG A 275 -12.06 0.86 7.18
C ARG A 275 -12.41 0.23 8.53
N LEU A 276 -12.94 1.01 9.48
CA LEU A 276 -13.45 0.51 10.76
C LEU A 276 -14.68 -0.39 10.56
N ALA A 277 -15.58 -0.03 9.64
CA ALA A 277 -16.76 -0.84 9.32
C ALA A 277 -16.39 -2.20 8.73
N LYS A 278 -15.46 -2.23 7.76
CA LYS A 278 -14.94 -3.48 7.18
C LYS A 278 -14.35 -4.38 8.24
N TYR A 279 -13.52 -3.85 9.14
CA TYR A 279 -12.99 -4.63 10.27
C TYR A 279 -14.10 -5.22 11.16
N LEU A 280 -15.13 -4.44 11.49
CA LEU A 280 -16.23 -4.92 12.31
C LEU A 280 -17.00 -6.05 11.61
N ILE A 281 -17.26 -5.92 10.30
CA ILE A 281 -17.86 -6.98 9.48
C ILE A 281 -16.97 -8.24 9.51
N ASP A 282 -15.68 -8.11 9.20
CA ASP A 282 -14.75 -9.23 9.14
C ASP A 282 -14.64 -9.96 10.49
N SER A 283 -14.77 -9.23 11.60
CA SER A 283 -14.74 -9.77 12.96
C SER A 283 -16.09 -10.31 13.46
N GLY A 284 -17.14 -10.35 12.62
CA GLY A 284 -18.48 -10.82 12.99
C GLY A 284 -19.27 -9.86 13.89
N ALA A 285 -18.83 -8.61 13.98
CA ALA A 285 -19.42 -7.55 14.79
C ALA A 285 -20.24 -6.54 13.96
N ASP A 286 -20.83 -7.00 12.86
CA ASP A 286 -21.75 -6.22 12.03
C ASP A 286 -23.02 -5.82 12.81
N GLY A 287 -23.64 -4.69 12.44
CA GLY A 287 -24.85 -4.21 13.10
C GLY A 287 -25.29 -2.80 12.68
N GLU A 288 -26.27 -2.27 13.42
CA GLU A 288 -27.00 -1.04 13.07
C GLU A 288 -26.11 0.20 12.85
N ASN A 289 -24.96 0.28 13.53
CA ASN A 289 -24.02 1.39 13.36
C ASN A 289 -23.43 1.42 11.94
N ILE A 290 -23.22 0.24 11.35
CA ILE A 290 -22.73 0.09 9.98
C ILE A 290 -23.87 0.37 8.98
N ASP A 291 -25.10 -0.03 9.29
CA ASP A 291 -26.27 0.31 8.47
C ASP A 291 -26.47 1.83 8.38
N ARG A 292 -26.36 2.53 9.52
CA ARG A 292 -26.42 4.00 9.54
C ARG A 292 -25.30 4.64 8.71
N LEU A 293 -24.08 4.11 8.78
CA LEU A 293 -22.98 4.58 7.93
C LEU A 293 -23.25 4.33 6.45
N LEU A 294 -23.75 3.14 6.08
CA LEU A 294 -24.14 2.80 4.72
C LEU A 294 -25.18 3.77 4.16
N ASP A 295 -26.23 4.04 4.94
CA ASP A 295 -27.28 4.99 4.55
C ASP A 295 -26.72 6.40 4.35
N GLN A 296 -25.83 6.87 5.24
CA GLN A 296 -25.16 8.16 5.08
C GLN A 296 -24.32 8.22 3.80
N LEU A 297 -23.45 7.22 3.59
CA LEU A 297 -22.54 7.17 2.44
C LEU A 297 -23.27 7.03 1.10
N LYS A 298 -24.44 6.38 1.08
CA LYS A 298 -25.27 6.19 -0.11
C LYS A 298 -25.88 7.51 -0.61
N HIS A 299 -26.22 8.42 0.30
CA HIS A 299 -26.83 9.71 -0.04
C HIS A 299 -25.80 10.84 -0.23
N GLN A 300 -24.53 10.59 0.10
CA GLN A 300 -23.45 11.55 -0.04
C GLN A 300 -22.97 11.59 -1.50
N LYS A 301 -22.84 12.79 -2.07
CA LYS A 301 -22.27 12.96 -3.41
C LYS A 301 -20.79 12.59 -3.37
N GLN A 302 -20.44 11.46 -3.96
CA GLN A 302 -19.07 10.96 -3.91
C GLN A 302 -18.23 11.46 -5.07
N GLU A 303 -16.97 11.83 -4.78
CA GLU A 303 -15.97 12.11 -5.80
C GLU A 303 -15.73 10.87 -6.69
N MET A 304 -15.25 11.09 -7.91
CA MET A 304 -15.16 10.05 -8.95
C MET A 304 -14.24 8.88 -8.56
N TRP A 305 -13.26 9.11 -7.69
CA TRP A 305 -12.23 8.17 -7.26
C TRP A 305 -12.47 7.50 -5.90
N MET A 306 -13.52 7.89 -5.17
CA MET A 306 -13.83 7.27 -3.88
C MET A 306 -14.77 6.07 -4.06
N SER A 307 -14.27 4.89 -3.73
CA SER A 307 -15.11 3.74 -3.43
C SER A 307 -15.78 3.96 -2.09
N GLY A 308 -17.11 3.97 -2.09
CA GLY A 308 -17.90 4.48 -1.00
C GLY A 308 -18.55 3.40 -0.17
N TYR A 309 -19.86 3.47 -0.09
CA TYR A 309 -20.69 2.46 0.56
C TYR A 309 -20.50 1.07 -0.07
N GLN A 310 -20.09 1.00 -1.35
CA GLN A 310 -19.86 -0.26 -2.06
C GLN A 310 -18.77 -1.12 -1.40
N GLU A 311 -17.73 -0.51 -0.79
CA GLU A 311 -16.71 -1.29 -0.08
C GLU A 311 -17.28 -2.06 1.10
N ILE A 312 -18.21 -1.43 1.82
CA ILE A 312 -18.87 -2.05 2.99
C ILE A 312 -19.82 -3.14 2.50
N VAL A 313 -20.58 -2.89 1.43
CA VAL A 313 -21.45 -3.91 0.79
C VAL A 313 -20.64 -5.15 0.40
N PHE A 314 -19.49 -4.95 -0.26
CA PHE A 314 -18.64 -6.05 -0.67
C PHE A 314 -18.04 -6.78 0.53
N ALA A 315 -17.60 -6.08 1.57
CA ALA A 315 -17.14 -6.71 2.80
C ALA A 315 -18.22 -7.62 3.41
N ARG A 316 -19.49 -7.17 3.46
CA ARG A 316 -20.62 -8.01 3.90
C ARG A 316 -20.81 -9.24 3.03
N ILE A 317 -20.78 -9.08 1.70
CA ILE A 317 -20.93 -10.21 0.77
C ILE A 317 -19.79 -11.22 0.98
N MET A 318 -18.54 -10.76 1.01
CA MET A 318 -17.38 -11.65 1.18
C MET A 318 -17.41 -12.35 2.54
N HIS A 319 -17.72 -11.62 3.62
CA HIS A 319 -17.84 -12.22 4.95
C HIS A 319 -18.93 -13.30 4.98
N ALA A 320 -20.12 -13.00 4.47
CA ALA A 320 -21.24 -13.94 4.42
C ALA A 320 -20.91 -15.21 3.60
N LEU A 321 -20.20 -15.06 2.48
CA LEU A 321 -19.78 -16.17 1.62
C LEU A 321 -18.64 -17.01 2.21
N SER A 322 -17.78 -16.40 3.01
CA SER A 322 -16.61 -17.06 3.63
C SER A 322 -16.94 -17.77 4.95
N ALA A 323 -18.13 -17.54 5.53
CA ALA A 323 -18.56 -18.15 6.78
C ALA A 323 -18.61 -19.68 6.70
N ILE A 324 -18.19 -20.36 7.78
CA ILE A 324 -18.19 -21.83 7.86
C ILE A 324 -19.01 -22.27 9.08
N PRO A 325 -20.21 -22.87 8.88
CA PRO A 325 -20.94 -23.00 7.62
C PRO A 325 -21.54 -21.65 7.16
N VAL A 326 -21.82 -21.53 5.86
CA VAL A 326 -22.51 -20.36 5.29
C VAL A 326 -23.95 -20.31 5.80
N ASP A 327 -24.37 -19.17 6.35
CA ASP A 327 -25.78 -18.87 6.61
C ASP A 327 -26.48 -18.59 5.28
N VAL A 328 -27.00 -19.66 4.66
CA VAL A 328 -27.63 -19.60 3.33
C VAL A 328 -28.77 -18.59 3.27
N PRO A 329 -29.75 -18.57 4.20
CA PRO A 329 -30.81 -17.55 4.20
C PRO A 329 -30.28 -16.11 4.21
N ALA A 330 -29.35 -15.78 5.11
CA ALA A 330 -28.83 -14.43 5.24
C ALA A 330 -28.00 -14.01 4.02
N ALA A 331 -27.09 -14.87 3.57
CA ALA A 331 -26.26 -14.63 2.38
C ALA A 331 -27.12 -14.50 1.11
N ALA A 332 -28.16 -15.33 0.97
CA ALA A 332 -29.07 -15.28 -0.17
C ALA A 332 -29.86 -13.98 -0.22
N GLN A 333 -30.39 -13.53 0.91
CA GLN A 333 -31.11 -12.25 1.01
C GLN A 333 -30.20 -11.08 0.65
N LEU A 334 -28.97 -11.06 1.19
CA LEU A 334 -27.98 -10.02 0.89
C LEU A 334 -27.65 -9.99 -0.61
N LEU A 335 -27.23 -11.11 -1.20
CA LEU A 335 -26.91 -11.19 -2.62
C LEU A 335 -28.09 -10.79 -3.49
N SER A 336 -29.28 -11.33 -3.20
CA SER A 336 -30.52 -11.01 -3.91
C SER A 336 -30.79 -9.50 -3.98
N GLN A 337 -30.68 -8.80 -2.84
CA GLN A 337 -30.88 -7.36 -2.77
C GLN A 337 -29.83 -6.59 -3.57
N GLN A 338 -28.56 -7.01 -3.49
CA GLN A 338 -27.49 -6.33 -4.22
C GLN A 338 -27.58 -6.59 -5.74
N ILE A 339 -28.00 -7.77 -6.18
CA ILE A 339 -28.27 -8.06 -7.60
C ILE A 339 -29.40 -7.15 -8.12
N ASP A 340 -30.45 -6.93 -7.34
CA ASP A 340 -31.50 -5.98 -7.71
C ASP A 340 -31.02 -4.53 -7.76
N ALA A 341 -30.00 -4.19 -6.96
CA ALA A 341 -29.32 -2.90 -6.99
C ALA A 341 -28.26 -2.79 -8.11
N GLY A 342 -28.07 -3.83 -8.93
CA GLY A 342 -27.14 -3.82 -10.06
C GLY A 342 -25.79 -4.50 -9.81
N LEU A 343 -25.66 -5.35 -8.79
CA LEU A 343 -24.51 -6.22 -8.62
C LEU A 343 -24.42 -7.19 -9.81
N GLN A 344 -23.23 -7.29 -10.40
CA GLN A 344 -22.96 -8.11 -11.58
C GLN A 344 -21.73 -8.98 -11.35
N LEU A 345 -21.76 -10.20 -11.88
CA LEU A 345 -20.58 -11.04 -12.04
C LEU A 345 -19.98 -10.75 -13.43
N LYS A 346 -18.71 -10.37 -13.50
CA LYS A 346 -18.05 -9.98 -14.75
C LYS A 346 -16.65 -10.58 -14.87
N LEU A 347 -16.18 -10.61 -16.11
CA LEU A 347 -14.76 -10.76 -16.41
C LEU A 347 -14.13 -9.38 -16.58
N ASP A 348 -12.89 -9.26 -16.12
CA ASP A 348 -12.06 -8.08 -16.33
C ASP A 348 -10.67 -8.50 -16.77
N ASP A 349 -10.07 -7.74 -17.68
CA ASP A 349 -8.75 -7.97 -18.25
C ASP A 349 -7.75 -6.84 -17.95
N PHE A 350 -8.19 -5.79 -17.24
CA PHE A 350 -7.50 -4.50 -17.15
C PHE A 350 -6.07 -4.57 -16.59
N ALA A 351 -5.80 -5.51 -15.66
CA ALA A 351 -4.54 -5.50 -14.90
C ALA A 351 -3.51 -6.56 -15.31
N THR A 352 -3.89 -7.69 -15.91
CA THR A 352 -3.03 -8.91 -15.91
C THR A 352 -2.87 -9.59 -17.27
N GLN A 353 -3.32 -9.00 -18.38
CA GLN A 353 -3.39 -9.64 -19.71
C GLN A 353 -4.21 -10.96 -19.75
N ARG A 354 -4.83 -11.35 -18.63
CA ARG A 354 -5.65 -12.55 -18.46
C ARG A 354 -6.95 -12.16 -17.78
N PRO A 355 -8.10 -12.57 -18.33
CA PRO A 355 -9.39 -12.27 -17.72
C PRO A 355 -9.51 -12.94 -16.35
N TYR A 356 -10.03 -12.22 -15.36
CA TYR A 356 -10.38 -12.75 -14.04
C TYR A 356 -11.81 -12.40 -13.65
N ILE A 357 -12.40 -13.21 -12.78
CA ILE A 357 -13.77 -13.03 -12.30
C ILE A 357 -13.79 -11.99 -11.19
N GLN A 358 -14.73 -11.05 -11.30
CA GLN A 358 -15.00 -10.06 -10.28
C GLN A 358 -16.49 -9.86 -10.05
N LEU A 359 -16.83 -9.44 -8.84
CA LEU A 359 -18.12 -8.80 -8.56
C LEU A 359 -17.99 -7.30 -8.85
N SER A 360 -19.03 -6.72 -9.43
CA SER A 360 -19.07 -5.32 -9.84
C SER A 360 -20.39 -4.70 -9.40
N LEU A 361 -20.34 -3.55 -8.73
CA LEU A 361 -21.51 -2.75 -8.36
C LEU A 361 -21.22 -1.29 -8.69
N GLU A 362 -22.01 -0.74 -9.62
CA GLU A 362 -21.80 0.61 -10.16
C GLU A 362 -20.36 0.79 -10.69
N ARG A 363 -19.53 1.56 -9.98
CA ARG A 363 -18.14 1.89 -10.34
C ARG A 363 -17.08 1.15 -9.53
N TYR A 364 -17.50 0.32 -8.57
CA TYR A 364 -16.61 -0.46 -7.72
C TYR A 364 -16.65 -1.92 -8.14
N SER A 365 -15.47 -2.54 -8.23
CA SER A 365 -15.35 -3.97 -8.50
C SER A 365 -14.31 -4.59 -7.60
N GLN A 366 -14.51 -5.87 -7.25
CA GLN A 366 -13.60 -6.65 -6.44
C GLN A 366 -13.43 -8.03 -7.05
N SER A 367 -12.18 -8.39 -7.30
CA SER A 367 -11.81 -9.72 -7.78
C SER A 367 -12.21 -10.80 -6.79
N LEU A 368 -12.70 -11.92 -7.31
CA LEU A 368 -13.01 -13.10 -6.51
C LEU A 368 -11.80 -14.04 -6.46
N GLU A 369 -11.28 -14.26 -5.26
CA GLU A 369 -10.24 -15.27 -5.02
C GLU A 369 -10.81 -16.70 -5.08
N GLN A 370 -12.08 -16.87 -4.69
CA GLN A 370 -12.78 -18.16 -4.67
C GLN A 370 -14.19 -18.04 -5.29
N PRO A 371 -14.31 -17.95 -6.63
CA PRO A 371 -15.59 -17.77 -7.32
C PRO A 371 -16.57 -18.91 -7.05
N GLN A 372 -16.09 -20.10 -6.68
CA GLN A 372 -16.92 -21.23 -6.26
C GLN A 372 -17.75 -20.93 -5.02
N GLN A 373 -17.36 -19.98 -4.15
CA GLN A 373 -18.19 -19.57 -3.02
C GLN A 373 -19.52 -18.93 -3.48
N VAL A 374 -19.52 -18.27 -4.64
CA VAL A 374 -20.72 -17.63 -5.22
C VAL A 374 -21.55 -18.63 -6.02
N VAL A 375 -20.92 -19.42 -6.89
CA VAL A 375 -21.63 -20.25 -7.89
C VAL A 375 -21.70 -21.73 -7.53
N GLY A 376 -20.84 -22.19 -6.63
CA GLY A 376 -20.60 -23.61 -6.35
C GLY A 376 -21.47 -24.21 -5.24
N ASN A 377 -22.25 -23.40 -4.52
CA ASN A 377 -23.17 -23.88 -3.49
C ASN A 377 -24.62 -23.88 -4.04
N PRO A 378 -25.19 -25.04 -4.42
CA PRO A 378 -26.54 -25.10 -4.99
C PRO A 378 -27.63 -24.60 -4.05
N ALA A 379 -27.48 -24.81 -2.73
CA ALA A 379 -28.46 -24.33 -1.76
C ALA A 379 -28.48 -22.80 -1.69
N LEU A 380 -27.30 -22.17 -1.76
CA LEU A 380 -27.19 -20.72 -1.85
C LEU A 380 -27.80 -20.18 -3.16
N VAL A 381 -27.45 -20.78 -4.30
CA VAL A 381 -27.98 -20.35 -5.61
C VAL A 381 -29.51 -20.46 -5.65
N ASP A 382 -30.07 -21.59 -5.20
CA ASP A 382 -31.52 -21.78 -5.12
C ASP A 382 -32.19 -20.72 -4.23
N ALA A 383 -31.60 -20.46 -3.06
CA ALA A 383 -32.10 -19.46 -2.12
C ALA A 383 -31.99 -18.03 -2.68
N VAL A 384 -30.92 -17.68 -3.39
CA VAL A 384 -30.76 -16.35 -4.05
C VAL A 384 -31.84 -16.15 -5.10
N VAL A 385 -32.09 -17.15 -5.94
CA VAL A 385 -33.12 -17.06 -6.99
C VAL A 385 -34.50 -16.85 -6.39
N LYS A 386 -34.81 -17.59 -5.30
CA LYS A 386 -36.11 -17.61 -4.61
C LYS A 386 -36.26 -16.63 -3.46
N ALA A 387 -35.27 -15.78 -3.20
CA ALA A 387 -35.35 -14.77 -2.15
C ALA A 387 -36.51 -13.76 -2.37
N GLN A 388 -37.07 -13.72 -3.57
CA GLN A 388 -38.28 -12.98 -3.93
C GLN A 388 -39.15 -13.85 -4.86
N PRO A 389 -40.45 -13.55 -5.00
CA PRO A 389 -41.34 -14.31 -5.87
C PRO A 389 -40.79 -14.43 -7.31
N LEU A 390 -40.78 -15.66 -7.85
CA LEU A 390 -40.29 -15.95 -9.19
C LEU A 390 -41.18 -15.38 -10.29
N THR A 391 -40.84 -14.17 -10.76
CA THR A 391 -41.37 -13.54 -11.96
C THR A 391 -40.44 -13.74 -13.16
N LEU A 392 -40.92 -13.49 -14.39
CA LEU A 392 -40.06 -13.51 -15.59
C LEU A 392 -38.87 -12.55 -15.45
N ALA A 393 -39.11 -11.33 -14.99
CA ALA A 393 -38.07 -10.32 -14.81
C ALA A 393 -37.02 -10.76 -13.77
N ARG A 394 -37.47 -11.34 -12.66
CA ARG A 394 -36.57 -11.89 -11.64
C ARG A 394 -35.72 -13.03 -12.21
N LEU A 395 -36.35 -13.99 -12.90
CA LEU A 395 -35.65 -15.12 -13.50
C LEU A 395 -34.62 -14.67 -14.54
N ALA A 396 -34.97 -13.69 -15.38
CA ALA A 396 -34.05 -13.09 -16.33
C ALA A 396 -32.85 -12.44 -15.64
N ARG A 397 -33.09 -11.62 -14.60
CA ARG A 397 -32.03 -10.96 -13.83
C ARG A 397 -31.09 -11.95 -13.14
N MET A 398 -31.64 -13.01 -12.53
CA MET A 398 -30.82 -14.06 -11.91
C MET A 398 -30.01 -14.84 -12.96
N SER A 399 -30.63 -15.13 -14.11
CA SER A 399 -29.95 -15.79 -15.22
C SER A 399 -28.79 -14.93 -15.73
N GLU A 400 -29.01 -13.62 -15.90
CA GLU A 400 -27.97 -12.67 -16.30
C GLU A 400 -26.83 -12.59 -15.27
N PHE A 401 -27.14 -12.52 -13.97
CA PHE A 401 -26.12 -12.46 -12.92
C PHE A 401 -25.21 -13.71 -12.90
N PHE A 402 -25.80 -14.91 -13.00
CA PHE A 402 -25.04 -16.18 -12.96
C PHE A 402 -24.48 -16.59 -14.33
N GLN A 403 -24.76 -15.83 -15.38
CA GLN A 403 -24.26 -16.08 -16.73
C GLN A 403 -22.94 -15.34 -16.96
N LEU A 404 -21.87 -16.09 -17.18
CA LEU A 404 -20.55 -15.54 -17.50
C LEU A 404 -20.03 -16.22 -18.77
N SER A 405 -19.45 -15.44 -19.68
CA SER A 405 -18.85 -15.98 -20.90
C SER A 405 -17.56 -15.26 -21.26
N ASP A 406 -16.64 -15.99 -21.90
CA ASP A 406 -15.42 -15.47 -22.48
C ASP A 406 -15.33 -15.94 -23.94
N ARG A 407 -15.24 -15.01 -24.90
CA ARG A 407 -15.09 -15.32 -26.35
C ARG A 407 -16.07 -16.38 -26.85
N ASN A 408 -17.35 -16.27 -26.49
CA ASN A 408 -18.45 -17.20 -26.81
C ASN A 408 -18.40 -18.57 -26.10
N PHE A 409 -17.49 -18.77 -25.14
CA PHE A 409 -17.51 -19.92 -24.23
C PHE A 409 -18.23 -19.54 -22.95
N TRP A 410 -19.27 -20.29 -22.60
CA TRP A 410 -19.95 -20.14 -21.31
C TRP A 410 -19.06 -20.69 -20.20
N LEU A 411 -18.72 -19.83 -19.23
CA LEU A 411 -17.96 -20.20 -18.03
C LEU A 411 -18.90 -20.64 -16.91
N THR A 412 -20.02 -19.93 -16.76
CA THR A 412 -21.07 -20.24 -15.79
C THR A 412 -22.42 -20.00 -16.43
N THR A 413 -23.40 -20.83 -16.08
CA THR A 413 -24.79 -20.51 -16.41
C THR A 413 -25.81 -21.07 -15.43
N LEU A 414 -26.92 -20.36 -15.26
CA LEU A 414 -28.02 -20.79 -14.43
C LEU A 414 -28.79 -21.97 -15.06
N MET A 415 -28.99 -23.00 -14.26
CA MET A 415 -29.77 -24.19 -14.58
C MET A 415 -30.97 -24.29 -13.65
N MET A 416 -32.10 -24.73 -14.20
CA MET A 416 -33.33 -24.99 -13.47
C MET A 416 -33.73 -26.46 -13.62
N GLN A 417 -33.86 -27.18 -12.51
CA GLN A 417 -34.54 -28.46 -12.47
C GLN A 417 -36.02 -28.21 -12.13
N PRO A 418 -36.94 -28.34 -13.09
CA PRO A 418 -38.34 -28.01 -12.85
C PRO A 418 -38.99 -29.01 -11.89
N GLY A 419 -39.80 -28.49 -10.97
CA GLY A 419 -40.69 -29.30 -10.13
C GLY A 419 -41.96 -29.73 -10.89
N ALA A 420 -42.77 -30.58 -10.27
CA ALA A 420 -44.03 -31.08 -10.87
C ALA A 420 -45.00 -29.95 -11.27
N GLU A 421 -45.03 -28.86 -10.50
CA GLU A 421 -45.91 -27.71 -10.73
C GLU A 421 -45.28 -26.63 -11.62
N THR A 422 -44.01 -26.78 -11.98
CA THR A 422 -43.31 -25.79 -12.79
C THR A 422 -43.89 -25.78 -14.21
N ARG A 423 -44.25 -24.60 -14.71
CA ARG A 423 -44.70 -24.40 -16.08
C ARG A 423 -44.02 -23.19 -16.70
N LEU A 424 -43.36 -23.38 -17.84
CA LEU A 424 -42.83 -22.29 -18.65
C LEU A 424 -43.82 -21.95 -19.76
N GLN A 425 -44.03 -20.66 -20.01
CA GLN A 425 -44.73 -20.16 -21.19
C GLN A 425 -43.69 -19.57 -22.14
N LEU A 426 -43.82 -19.88 -23.43
CA LEU A 426 -42.92 -19.39 -24.47
C LEU A 426 -43.60 -18.29 -25.31
N ALA A 427 -42.79 -17.46 -25.97
CA ALA A 427 -43.28 -16.37 -26.81
C ALA A 427 -44.06 -16.86 -28.04
N ASP A 428 -43.84 -18.10 -28.49
CA ASP A 428 -44.57 -18.75 -29.58
C ASP A 428 -45.91 -19.38 -29.11
N GLY A 429 -46.28 -19.19 -27.83
CA GLY A 429 -47.51 -19.71 -27.24
C GLY A 429 -47.41 -21.14 -26.68
N ARG A 430 -46.29 -21.85 -26.88
CA ARG A 430 -46.07 -23.16 -26.25
C ARG A 430 -46.02 -23.03 -24.73
N LYS A 431 -46.54 -24.05 -24.05
CA LYS A 431 -46.43 -24.21 -22.60
C LYS A 431 -45.69 -25.51 -22.34
N VAL A 432 -44.66 -25.44 -21.51
CA VAL A 432 -43.81 -26.58 -21.17
C VAL A 432 -44.05 -26.90 -19.70
N ALA A 433 -44.59 -28.08 -19.44
CA ALA A 433 -44.73 -28.59 -18.07
C ALA A 433 -43.39 -29.16 -17.59
N GLY A 434 -43.09 -29.02 -16.29
CA GLY A 434 -41.86 -29.55 -15.70
C GLY A 434 -41.69 -31.06 -15.90
N SER A 435 -42.80 -31.80 -15.91
CA SER A 435 -42.84 -33.23 -16.20
C SER A 435 -42.44 -33.59 -17.64
N GLU A 436 -42.43 -32.65 -18.58
CA GLU A 436 -42.00 -32.86 -19.97
C GLU A 436 -40.49 -32.69 -20.14
N VAL A 437 -39.82 -32.06 -19.17
CA VAL A 437 -38.36 -31.85 -19.19
C VAL A 437 -37.65 -33.11 -18.69
N LEU A 438 -36.62 -33.56 -19.43
CA LEU A 438 -35.87 -34.77 -19.09
C LEU A 438 -35.12 -34.64 -17.77
N ALA A 439 -34.38 -33.54 -17.59
CA ALA A 439 -33.54 -33.33 -16.42
C ALA A 439 -33.52 -31.86 -15.98
N ALA A 440 -33.00 -30.97 -16.82
CA ALA A 440 -32.85 -29.55 -16.50
C ALA A 440 -33.14 -28.66 -17.70
N VAL A 441 -33.43 -27.40 -17.40
CA VAL A 441 -33.57 -26.29 -18.33
C VAL A 441 -32.37 -25.38 -18.14
N TRP A 442 -31.68 -25.12 -19.23
CA TRP A 442 -30.60 -24.14 -19.30
C TRP A 442 -31.21 -22.76 -19.59
N LEU A 443 -30.93 -21.79 -18.72
CA LEU A 443 -31.48 -20.44 -18.78
C LEU A 443 -30.40 -19.44 -19.17
N ARG A 444 -30.63 -18.68 -20.25
CA ARG A 444 -29.67 -17.68 -20.77
C ARG A 444 -30.35 -16.37 -21.08
N VAL A 445 -29.66 -15.26 -20.86
CA VAL A 445 -30.09 -13.95 -21.36
C VAL A 445 -29.24 -13.60 -22.58
N GLU A 446 -29.90 -13.49 -23.73
CA GLU A 446 -29.26 -13.21 -25.01
C GLU A 446 -29.98 -12.07 -25.73
N PRO A 447 -29.28 -11.25 -26.53
CA PRO A 447 -29.92 -10.25 -27.36
C PRO A 447 -30.71 -10.92 -28.50
N ARG A 448 -32.02 -10.66 -28.56
CA ARG A 448 -32.90 -11.03 -29.67
C ARG A 448 -33.55 -9.77 -30.22
N ALA A 449 -33.38 -9.53 -31.53
CA ALA A 449 -33.83 -8.28 -32.17
C ALA A 449 -33.36 -7.00 -31.43
N GLY A 450 -32.15 -7.04 -30.84
CA GLY A 450 -31.57 -5.90 -30.12
C GLY A 450 -32.07 -5.71 -28.68
N GLN A 451 -32.92 -6.60 -28.16
CA GLN A 451 -33.40 -6.56 -26.78
C GLN A 451 -32.96 -7.80 -25.99
N PRO A 452 -32.64 -7.70 -24.69
CA PRO A 452 -32.34 -8.86 -23.87
C PRO A 452 -33.60 -9.75 -23.74
N ALA A 453 -33.46 -11.03 -24.07
CA ALA A 453 -34.52 -12.02 -23.97
C ALA A 453 -34.03 -13.23 -23.16
N LEU A 454 -34.89 -13.73 -22.26
CA LEU A 454 -34.62 -14.96 -21.54
C LEU A 454 -34.92 -16.16 -22.45
N ILE A 455 -33.89 -16.95 -22.72
CA ILE A 455 -33.93 -18.17 -23.52
C ILE A 455 -33.90 -19.38 -22.59
N ALA A 456 -34.81 -20.31 -22.80
CA ALA A 456 -34.79 -21.62 -22.18
C ALA A 456 -34.41 -22.68 -23.21
N SER A 457 -33.42 -23.51 -22.90
CA SER A 457 -33.05 -24.70 -23.66
C SER A 457 -33.19 -25.94 -22.80
N TRP A 458 -33.77 -27.02 -23.30
CA TRP A 458 -33.92 -28.26 -22.53
C TRP A 458 -33.97 -29.48 -23.44
N ARG A 459 -33.94 -30.67 -22.84
CA ARG A 459 -34.30 -31.91 -23.53
C ARG A 459 -35.67 -32.37 -23.07
N ASP A 460 -36.54 -32.73 -23.99
CA ASP A 460 -37.82 -33.37 -23.65
C ASP A 460 -37.62 -34.86 -23.28
N LYS A 461 -38.70 -35.55 -22.89
CA LYS A 461 -38.66 -36.99 -22.52
C LYS A 461 -38.25 -37.92 -23.67
N SER A 462 -38.32 -37.49 -24.92
CA SER A 462 -37.78 -38.25 -26.06
C SER A 462 -36.27 -38.05 -26.23
N GLY A 463 -35.68 -37.10 -25.49
CA GLY A 463 -34.28 -36.71 -25.60
C GLY A 463 -34.03 -35.62 -26.65
N ALA A 464 -35.06 -35.18 -27.38
CA ALA A 464 -34.92 -34.12 -28.38
C ALA A 464 -34.63 -32.77 -27.69
N ALA A 465 -33.70 -32.02 -28.27
CA ALA A 465 -33.35 -30.68 -27.80
C ALA A 465 -34.43 -29.68 -28.24
N GLN A 466 -34.87 -28.87 -27.30
CA GLN A 466 -35.88 -27.84 -27.48
C GLN A 466 -35.31 -26.50 -27.01
N GLU A 467 -35.74 -25.42 -27.65
CA GLU A 467 -35.42 -24.05 -27.27
C GLU A 467 -36.65 -23.15 -27.42
N GLY A 468 -36.75 -22.11 -26.59
CA GLY A 468 -37.73 -21.06 -26.76
C GLY A 468 -37.43 -19.81 -25.92
N ILE A 469 -37.98 -18.67 -26.36
CA ILE A 469 -37.97 -17.43 -25.59
C ILE A 469 -39.04 -17.55 -24.51
N VAL A 470 -38.66 -17.39 -23.25
CA VAL A 470 -39.57 -17.47 -22.11
C VAL A 470 -40.39 -16.18 -22.01
N SER A 471 -41.71 -16.32 -21.99
CA SER A 471 -42.68 -15.23 -21.82
C SER A 471 -43.37 -15.27 -20.44
N GLY A 472 -43.22 -16.36 -19.68
CA GLY A 472 -43.74 -16.47 -18.33
C GLY A 472 -43.32 -17.74 -17.61
N ILE A 473 -43.44 -17.72 -16.29
CA ILE A 473 -43.20 -18.87 -15.41
C ILE A 473 -44.32 -18.96 -14.37
N ALA A 474 -44.79 -20.17 -14.09
CA ALA A 474 -45.71 -20.48 -13.00
C ALA A 474 -45.19 -21.67 -12.20
N GLY A 475 -45.48 -21.71 -10.90
CA GLY A 475 -45.04 -22.79 -10.01
C GLY A 475 -43.51 -22.90 -9.85
N GLY A 476 -42.76 -21.84 -10.20
CA GLY A 476 -41.29 -21.82 -10.18
C GLY A 476 -40.67 -22.07 -8.80
N GLU A 477 -41.41 -21.82 -7.72
CA GLU A 477 -40.97 -22.11 -6.35
C GLU A 477 -40.68 -23.61 -6.12
N SER A 478 -41.34 -24.48 -6.89
CA SER A 478 -41.11 -25.93 -6.86
C SER A 478 -39.86 -26.39 -7.61
N ALA A 479 -39.27 -25.52 -8.44
CA ALA A 479 -38.05 -25.82 -9.18
C ALA A 479 -36.82 -25.77 -8.26
N ARG A 480 -35.69 -26.31 -8.69
CA ARG A 480 -34.38 -26.15 -8.02
C ARG A 480 -33.40 -25.47 -8.96
N PHE A 481 -32.69 -24.47 -8.46
CA PHE A 481 -31.70 -23.71 -9.24
C PHE A 481 -30.28 -24.03 -8.80
N HIS A 482 -29.38 -24.12 -9.78
CA HIS A 482 -27.94 -24.28 -9.57
C HIS A 482 -27.19 -23.66 -10.74
N VAL A 483 -25.89 -23.44 -10.60
CA VAL A 483 -25.04 -22.99 -11.69
C VAL A 483 -24.29 -24.19 -12.26
N ASP A 484 -24.34 -24.37 -13.57
CA ASP A 484 -23.46 -25.27 -14.29
C ASP A 484 -22.15 -24.55 -14.64
N TYR A 485 -21.02 -25.18 -14.35
CA TYR A 485 -19.68 -24.66 -14.61
C TYR A 485 -18.65 -25.79 -14.57
N HIS A 486 -17.53 -25.62 -15.27
CA HIS A 486 -16.38 -26.50 -15.16
C HIS A 486 -15.40 -25.96 -14.10
N GLN A 487 -15.16 -26.70 -13.03
CA GLN A 487 -14.38 -26.22 -11.88
C GLN A 487 -12.96 -25.76 -12.24
N ASP A 488 -12.22 -26.55 -13.02
CA ASP A 488 -10.86 -26.19 -13.42
C ASP A 488 -10.82 -24.96 -14.32
N GLN A 489 -11.86 -24.80 -15.15
CA GLN A 489 -11.98 -23.66 -16.03
C GLN A 489 -12.27 -22.42 -15.20
N LEU A 490 -13.24 -22.47 -14.30
CA LEU A 490 -13.56 -21.36 -13.40
C LEU A 490 -12.35 -20.91 -12.57
N THR A 491 -11.53 -21.87 -12.13
CA THR A 491 -10.31 -21.60 -11.35
C THR A 491 -9.25 -20.90 -12.19
N SER A 492 -9.17 -21.15 -13.51
CA SER A 492 -8.24 -20.44 -14.40
C SER A 492 -8.54 -18.95 -14.58
N TYR A 493 -9.74 -18.49 -14.19
CA TYR A 493 -10.15 -17.09 -14.13
C TYR A 493 -10.14 -16.52 -12.71
N THR A 494 -9.52 -17.21 -11.75
CA THR A 494 -9.31 -16.62 -10.41
C THR A 494 -8.20 -15.59 -10.46
N TRP A 495 -8.44 -14.47 -9.79
CA TRP A 495 -7.35 -13.54 -9.58
C TRP A 495 -6.44 -14.11 -8.49
N HIS A 496 -5.27 -14.57 -8.90
CA HIS A 496 -4.19 -14.78 -7.96
C HIS A 496 -3.47 -13.45 -7.81
N ARG A 497 -3.63 -12.82 -6.64
CA ARG A 497 -2.61 -11.90 -6.16
C ARG A 497 -1.31 -12.70 -6.22
N ASP A 498 -0.29 -12.24 -6.94
CA ASP A 498 1.05 -12.75 -6.69
C ASP A 498 1.28 -12.52 -5.18
N TYR A 499 1.18 -13.60 -4.38
CA TYR A 499 1.38 -13.61 -2.93
C TYR A 499 2.86 -13.38 -2.62
N SER A 500 3.39 -12.26 -3.10
CA SER A 500 4.71 -11.72 -2.80
C SER A 500 4.64 -10.66 -1.68
N ASP A 501 3.46 -10.49 -1.05
CA ASP A 501 3.29 -9.54 0.04
C ASP A 501 2.66 -10.18 1.31
N PRO A 502 3.49 -10.64 2.26
CA PRO A 502 3.05 -11.05 3.58
C PRO A 502 2.70 -9.87 4.51
N ASP A 503 2.77 -8.59 4.08
CA ASP A 503 2.38 -7.46 4.93
C ASP A 503 0.83 -7.38 5.17
N LEU A 504 0.06 -8.35 4.66
CA LEU A 504 -1.39 -8.47 4.84
C LEU A 504 -1.85 -9.62 5.78
N LEU A 505 -0.94 -10.41 6.36
CA LEU A 505 -1.27 -11.42 7.40
C LEU A 505 -1.04 -10.88 8.80
#